data_AF-A0AAV7KCS3-F1
#
_entry.id   AF-A0AAV7KCS3-F1
#
_cell.length_a   1.000
_cell.length_b   1.000
_cell.length_c   1.000
_cell.angle_alpha   90.00
_cell.angle_beta   90.00
_cell.angle_gamma   90.00
#
_symmetry.space_group_name_H-M   'P 1'
#
loop_
_entity.id
_entity.type
_entity.pdbx_description
1 polymer ?
#
loop_
_entity_poly.entity_id
_entity_poly.type
_entity_poly.pdbx_seq_one_letter_code
_entity_poly.pdbx_strand_id
1 'polypeptide(L)'
;MASFDLHEQDFKIFSSTFDIDVDLVPERYQIELIELQCASHLREKFRDAPLILYYHALKMVYVFGSTYICLQFFSKMKFTKTKARTNLTDRHLLISFELQYQQSDLIFQ
;
A
#
# COMPACT_ATOMS: atom_id res chain seq x y z
N MET A 1 1.08 -12.46 1.77
CA MET A 1 1.88 -11.65 0.82
C MET A 1 1.14 -11.21 -0.45
N ALA A 2 -0.14 -11.60 -0.68
CA ALA A 2 -0.85 -11.29 -1.94
C ALA A 2 -1.34 -9.83 -2.13
N SER A 3 -1.04 -8.91 -1.21
CA SER A 3 -1.51 -7.52 -1.34
C SER A 3 -0.60 -6.63 -2.19
N PHE A 4 0.63 -7.08 -2.50
CA PHE A 4 1.57 -6.33 -3.36
C PHE A 4 1.48 -6.74 -4.83
N ASP A 5 1.20 -8.02 -5.12
CA ASP A 5 1.08 -8.53 -6.49
C ASP A 5 -0.07 -7.88 -7.26
N LEU A 6 -1.14 -7.48 -6.56
CA LEU A 6 -2.28 -6.76 -7.14
C LEU A 6 -1.92 -5.36 -7.66
N HIS A 7 -0.80 -4.78 -7.24
CA HIS A 7 -0.42 -3.40 -7.58
C HIS A 7 0.89 -3.33 -8.39
N GLU A 8 1.43 -4.47 -8.81
CA GLU A 8 2.66 -4.52 -9.62
C GLU A 8 2.51 -3.74 -10.93
N GLN A 9 1.35 -3.83 -11.59
CA GLN A 9 1.05 -3.02 -12.78
C GLN A 9 1.04 -1.52 -12.48
N ASP A 10 0.48 -1.12 -11.34
CA ASP A 10 0.40 0.28 -10.93
C ASP A 10 1.82 0.82 -10.62
N PHE A 11 2.67 0.00 -9.99
CA PHE A 11 4.09 0.34 -9.79
C PHE A 11 4.84 0.47 -11.10
N LYS A 12 4.56 -0.39 -12.09
CA LYS A 12 5.19 -0.31 -13.41
C LYS A 12 4.81 0.99 -14.12
N ILE A 13 3.52 1.37 -14.10
CA ILE A 13 3.04 2.65 -14.63
C ILE A 13 3.75 3.82 -13.94
N PHE A 14 3.84 3.78 -12.60
CA PHE A 14 4.49 4.82 -11.82
C PHE A 14 6.01 4.91 -12.09
N SER A 15 6.67 3.79 -12.33
CA SER A 15 8.12 3.77 -12.62
C SER A 15 8.47 4.40 -13.98
N SER A 16 7.54 4.37 -14.94
CA SER A 16 7.71 4.89 -16.31
C SER A 16 6.76 6.04 -16.63
N THR A 17 6.31 6.76 -15.61
CA THR A 17 5.27 7.81 -15.67
C THR A 17 5.42 8.80 -16.84
N PHE A 18 6.65 9.23 -17.16
CA PHE A 18 6.91 10.24 -18.20
C PHE A 18 7.18 9.68 -19.61
N ASP A 19 7.38 8.37 -19.72
CA ASP A 19 7.76 7.69 -20.97
C ASP A 19 6.73 6.64 -21.42
N ILE A 20 5.71 6.37 -20.60
CA ILE A 20 4.63 5.44 -20.92
C ILE A 20 3.61 6.09 -21.86
N ASP A 21 3.18 5.33 -22.86
CA ASP A 21 2.09 5.72 -23.74
C ASP A 21 0.75 5.66 -22.98
N VAL A 22 0.05 6.79 -22.93
CA VAL A 22 -1.21 6.96 -22.19
C VAL A 22 -2.29 6.02 -22.72
N ASP A 23 -2.31 5.76 -24.03
CA ASP A 23 -3.32 4.90 -24.66
C ASP A 23 -3.19 3.43 -24.23
N LEU A 24 -2.00 3.03 -23.73
CA LEU A 24 -1.73 1.68 -23.23
C LEU A 24 -2.07 1.51 -21.74
N VAL A 25 -2.41 2.59 -21.03
CA VAL A 25 -2.70 2.56 -19.60
C VAL A 25 -4.22 2.40 -19.38
N PRO A 26 -4.66 1.68 -18.32
CA PRO A 26 -6.07 1.62 -17.95
C PRO A 26 -6.70 3.02 -17.85
N GLU A 27 -7.93 3.16 -18.37
CA GLU A 27 -8.69 4.42 -18.47
C GLU A 27 -8.71 5.23 -17.16
N ARG A 28 -8.77 4.53 -16.02
CA ARG A 28 -8.75 5.13 -14.67
C ARG A 28 -7.53 6.00 -14.37
N TYR A 29 -6.41 5.83 -15.07
CA TYR A 29 -5.18 6.60 -14.85
C TYR A 29 -4.85 7.56 -16.00
N GLN A 30 -5.57 7.50 -17.13
CA GLN A 30 -5.19 8.24 -18.33
C GLN A 30 -5.21 9.76 -18.10
N ILE A 31 -6.25 10.28 -17.44
CA ILE A 31 -6.35 11.72 -17.15
C ILE A 31 -5.25 12.18 -16.19
N GLU A 32 -5.02 11.44 -15.09
CA GLU A 32 -3.98 11.76 -14.11
C GLU A 32 -2.59 11.74 -14.76
N LEU A 33 -2.32 10.74 -15.61
CA LEU A 33 -1.06 10.64 -16.36
C LEU A 33 -0.89 11.79 -17.36
N ILE A 34 -1.94 12.17 -18.09
CA ILE A 34 -1.87 13.32 -19.02
C ILE A 34 -1.50 14.58 -18.26
N GLU A 35 -2.18 14.88 -17.14
CA GLU A 35 -1.88 16.06 -16.32
C GLU A 35 -0.44 16.03 -15.81
N LEU A 36 0.02 14.87 -15.34
CA LEU A 36 1.35 14.67 -14.79
C LEU A 36 2.45 14.80 -15.87
N GLN A 37 2.22 14.25 -17.07
CA GLN A 37 3.15 14.35 -18.20
C GLN A 37 3.18 15.77 -18.80
N CYS A 38 2.05 16.48 -18.79
CA CYS A 38 1.97 17.89 -19.21
C CYS A 38 2.71 18.84 -18.26
N ALA A 39 2.96 18.45 -17.01
CA ALA A 39 3.70 19.23 -16.03
C ALA A 39 5.21 19.28 -16.33
N SER A 40 5.62 20.21 -17.20
CA SER A 40 7.01 20.38 -17.65
C SER A 40 8.02 20.55 -16.51
N HIS A 41 7.66 21.32 -15.47
CA HIS A 41 8.47 21.54 -14.27
C HIS A 41 8.72 20.25 -13.45
N LEU A 42 7.74 19.35 -13.43
CA LEU A 42 7.85 18.07 -12.73
C LEU A 42 8.69 17.09 -13.55
N ARG A 43 8.51 17.09 -14.88
CA ARG A 43 9.33 16.31 -15.82
C ARG A 43 10.81 16.69 -15.75
N GLU A 44 11.12 17.98 -15.61
CA GLU A 44 12.48 18.47 -15.42
C GLU A 44 13.09 17.94 -14.12
N LYS A 45 12.41 18.14 -12.99
CA LYS A 45 12.86 17.60 -11.69
C LYS A 45 13.00 16.08 -11.68
N PHE A 46 12.12 15.38 -12.39
CA PHE A 46 12.19 13.93 -12.51
C PHE A 46 13.37 13.48 -13.37
N ARG A 47 13.77 14.23 -14.41
CA ARG A 47 14.99 13.96 -15.18
C ARG A 47 16.26 14.14 -14.35
N ASP A 48 16.29 15.15 -13.48
CA ASP A 48 17.45 15.44 -12.65
C ASP A 48 17.68 14.37 -11.56
N ALA A 49 16.61 13.79 -11.03
CA ALA A 49 16.69 12.87 -9.89
C ALA A 49 15.60 11.77 -9.88
N PRO A 50 15.49 10.92 -10.93
CA PRO A 50 14.39 9.96 -11.07
C PRO A 50 14.40 8.90 -9.95
N LEU A 51 15.58 8.41 -9.59
CA LEU A 51 15.77 7.41 -8.54
C LEU A 51 15.32 7.94 -7.18
N ILE A 52 15.66 9.20 -6.84
CA ILE A 52 15.35 9.79 -5.53
C ILE A 52 13.84 9.95 -5.36
N LEU A 53 13.15 10.48 -6.38
CA LEU A 53 11.69 10.60 -6.37
C LEU A 53 11.01 9.22 -6.28
N TYR A 54 11.52 8.24 -7.02
CA TYR A 54 11.00 6.87 -6.99
C TYR A 54 11.14 6.22 -5.60
N TYR A 55 12.33 6.29 -4.98
CA TYR A 55 12.53 5.77 -3.62
C TYR A 55 11.70 6.51 -2.58
N HIS A 56 11.50 7.82 -2.75
CA HIS A 56 10.67 8.60 -1.84
C HIS A 56 9.19 8.20 -1.92
N ALA A 57 8.66 8.03 -3.14
CA ALA A 57 7.30 7.56 -3.37
C ALA A 57 7.10 6.15 -2.81
N LEU A 58 8.02 5.21 -3.06
CA LEU A 58 7.98 3.87 -2.49
C LEU A 58 8.00 3.89 -0.96
N LYS A 59 8.85 4.73 -0.36
CA LYS A 59 8.91 4.90 1.09
C LYS A 59 7.57 5.41 1.64
N MET A 60 6.93 6.36 0.96
CA MET A 60 5.62 6.86 1.37
C MET A 60 4.57 5.75 1.30
N VAL A 61 4.48 5.03 0.19
CA VAL A 61 3.56 3.88 0.04
C VAL A 61 3.80 2.82 1.12
N TYR A 62 5.05 2.50 1.43
CA TYR A 62 5.40 1.56 2.50
C TYR A 62 4.96 2.05 3.89
N VAL A 63 5.20 3.32 4.21
CA VAL A 63 4.79 3.92 5.49
C VAL A 63 3.26 3.97 5.60
N PHE A 64 2.56 4.33 4.54
CA PHE A 64 1.09 4.33 4.52
C PHE A 64 0.52 2.90 4.61
N GLY A 65 1.09 1.95 3.87
CA GLY A 65 0.65 0.55 3.89
C GLY A 65 0.86 -0.10 5.27
N SER A 66 2.02 0.08 5.88
CA SER A 66 2.29 -0.41 7.25
C SER A 66 1.38 0.26 8.28
N THR A 67 1.14 1.57 8.16
CA THR A 67 0.17 2.28 9.02
C THR A 67 -1.24 1.74 8.85
N TYR A 68 -1.69 1.52 7.62
CA TYR A 68 -3.01 0.95 7.33
C TYR A 68 -3.17 -0.45 7.95
N ILE A 69 -2.18 -1.33 7.79
CA ILE A 69 -2.19 -2.66 8.41
C ILE A 69 -2.29 -2.55 9.93
N CYS A 70 -1.49 -1.68 10.55
CA CYS A 70 -1.54 -1.42 11.99
C CYS A 70 -2.92 -0.91 12.43
N LEU A 71 -3.50 0.05 11.71
CA LEU A 71 -4.82 0.62 12.03
C LEU A 71 -5.93 -0.42 11.88
N GLN A 72 -5.89 -1.23 10.81
CA GLN A 72 -6.85 -2.30 10.58
C GLN A 72 -6.77 -3.36 11.68
N PHE A 73 -5.55 -3.67 12.13
CA PHE A 73 -5.29 -4.56 13.26
C PHE A 73 -5.83 -3.99 14.59
N PHE A 74 -5.57 -2.72 14.88
CA PHE A 74 -6.13 -2.05 16.06
C PHE A 74 -7.67 -1.95 16.03
N SER A 75 -8.26 -1.75 14.86
CA SER A 75 -9.71 -1.73 14.67
C SER A 75 -10.33 -3.09 14.97
N LYS A 76 -9.75 -4.18 14.44
CA LYS A 76 -10.16 -5.55 14.75
C LYS A 76 -10.01 -5.86 16.24
N MET A 77 -8.89 -5.49 16.85
CA MET A 77 -8.70 -5.61 18.29
C MET A 77 -9.76 -4.87 19.10
N LYS A 78 -10.08 -3.64 18.72
CA LYS A 78 -11.10 -2.83 19.38
C LYS A 78 -12.46 -3.52 19.31
N PHE A 79 -12.83 -4.05 18.15
CA PHE A 79 -14.08 -4.81 17.98
C PHE A 79 -14.11 -6.10 18.80
N THR A 80 -13.02 -6.89 18.82
CA THR A 80 -12.90 -8.09 19.64
C THR A 80 -12.97 -7.76 21.13
N LYS A 81 -12.30 -6.69 21.58
CA LYS A 81 -12.38 -6.19 22.97
C LYS A 81 -13.78 -5.72 23.35
N THR A 82 -14.51 -5.07 22.43
CA THR A 82 -15.87 -4.60 22.69
C THR A 82 -16.90 -5.74 22.74
N LYS A 83 -16.73 -6.79 21.92
CA LYS A 83 -17.61 -7.98 21.94
C LYS A 83 -17.33 -8.92 23.11
N ALA A 84 -16.06 -9.19 23.43
CA ALA A 84 -15.65 -10.07 24.53
C ALA A 84 -15.52 -9.31 25.86
N ARG A 85 -16.55 -8.52 26.20
CA ARG A 85 -16.56 -7.63 27.37
C ARG A 85 -16.77 -8.42 28.67
N THR A 86 -15.80 -9.26 29.04
CA THR A 86 -15.47 -9.64 30.42
C THR A 86 -14.10 -10.34 30.44
N ASN A 87 -13.07 -9.69 30.99
CA ASN A 87 -11.83 -10.32 31.47
C ASN A 87 -10.80 -10.91 30.48
N LEU A 88 -10.58 -10.27 29.32
CA LEU A 88 -9.40 -10.60 28.49
C LEU A 88 -8.12 -10.01 29.09
N THR A 89 -7.34 -10.84 29.79
CA THR A 89 -5.93 -10.57 30.16
C THR A 89 -5.02 -10.51 28.92
N ASP A 90 -3.89 -9.79 29.01
CA ASP A 90 -2.94 -9.59 27.89
C ASP A 90 -2.47 -10.88 27.21
N ARG A 91 -2.40 -12.00 27.95
CA ARG A 91 -2.10 -13.33 27.38
C ARG A 91 -3.12 -13.76 26.32
N HIS A 92 -4.40 -13.47 26.51
CA HIS A 92 -5.43 -13.82 25.54
C HIS A 92 -5.35 -12.96 24.29
N LEU A 93 -4.91 -11.71 24.41
CA LEU A 93 -4.62 -10.85 23.25
C LEU A 93 -3.44 -11.41 22.48
N LEU A 94 -2.36 -11.80 23.17
CA LEU A 94 -1.19 -12.43 22.57
C LEU A 94 -1.54 -13.68 21.76
N ILE A 95 -2.33 -14.58 22.36
CA ILE A 95 -2.80 -15.80 21.69
C ILE A 95 -3.70 -15.46 20.49
N SER A 96 -4.57 -14.46 20.63
CA SER A 96 -5.39 -14.03 19.49
C SER A 96 -4.56 -13.44 18.35
N PHE A 97 -3.42 -12.80 18.65
CA PHE A 97 -2.47 -12.32 17.66
C PHE A 97 -1.75 -13.48 16.96
N GLU A 98 -1.30 -14.48 17.71
CA GLU A 98 -0.66 -15.69 17.15
C GLU A 98 -1.61 -16.48 16.25
N LEU A 99 -2.88 -16.63 16.67
CA LEU A 99 -3.90 -17.30 15.85
C LEU A 99 -4.25 -16.52 14.58
N GLN A 100 -4.36 -15.19 14.66
CA GLN A 100 -4.60 -14.36 13.47
C GLN A 100 -3.42 -14.37 12.50
N TYR A 101 -2.18 -14.44 13.02
CA TYR A 101 -0.97 -14.55 12.21
C TYR A 101 -0.88 -15.92 11.50
N GLN A 102 -1.12 -17.00 12.24
CA GLN A 102 -1.21 -18.37 11.69
C GLN A 102 -2.35 -18.52 10.66
N GLN A 103 -3.48 -17.86 10.89
CA GLN A 103 -4.61 -17.92 9.97
C GLN A 103 -4.43 -17.04 8.73
N SER A 104 -3.63 -15.97 8.81
CA SER A 104 -3.16 -15.30 7.60
C SER A 104 -2.23 -16.19 6.78
N ASP A 105 -1.32 -16.95 7.40
CA ASP A 105 -0.41 -17.86 6.68
C ASP A 105 -1.16 -19.02 5.97
N LEU A 106 -2.24 -19.54 6.56
CA LEU A 106 -3.07 -20.59 5.94
C LEU A 106 -3.90 -20.12 4.73
N ILE A 107 -4.08 -18.81 4.55
CA ILE A 107 -4.76 -18.22 3.40
C ILE A 107 -3.75 -17.91 2.26
N PHE A 108 -2.45 -17.96 2.54
CA PHE A 108 -1.36 -17.66 1.60
C PHE A 108 -0.59 -18.90 1.11
N GLN A 109 -1.16 -20.10 1.25
CA GLN A 109 -0.72 -21.33 0.59
C GLN A 109 -1.75 -21.76 -0.46
#